data_AF-A0A7S4DM63-F1
#
_entry.id   AF-A0A7S4DM63-F1
#
_cell.length_a   1.000
_cell.length_b   1.000
_cell.length_c   1.000
_cell.angle_alpha   90.00
_cell.angle_beta   90.00
_cell.angle_gamma   90.00
#
_symmetry.space_group_name_H-M   'P 1'
#
loop_
_entity.id
_entity.type
_entity.pdbx_description
1 polymer ?
#
loop_
_entity_poly.entity_id
_entity_poly.type
_entity_poly.pdbx_seq_one_letter_code
_entity_poly.pdbx_strand_id
1 'polypeptide(L)'
;MNCMELIEYKINNKLISFLIIGSRILKKAFGFIYIYRIHSKGRKFRLIYRSFIRYNPLSLVNINYNIIVGTESFILFKTVGKKRLLNQKQISIHNAYISIMQIAGNRFIIGDFNNGLLISKIIIEKFEINFFAKSTIGKYIENIILLDYDTICISDLNGNFIVFRIPKELSIPIEKGYYLSLSENSIKFEKLKIIDLISVHNIGENIKKILKLCLLPWKNEILLYLTILGGIGCFLPLSIKKEIMFLTNLNLFLHQESISLVSLNNYINSPYYPMKRMFDAEFCESIKFLPNSAKISISKGLKVKIETITKYLDSLKLKVL
;
A
#
# COMPACT_ATOMS: atom_id res chain seq x y z
N MET A 1 6.70 -16.68 -3.75
CA MET A 1 6.56 -16.10 -2.41
C MET A 1 5.67 -16.98 -1.57
N ASN A 2 6.06 -17.20 -0.32
CA ASN A 2 5.18 -17.74 0.71
C ASN A 2 4.54 -16.53 1.42
N CYS A 3 3.26 -16.61 1.75
CA CYS A 3 2.61 -15.60 2.57
C CYS A 3 2.77 -15.95 4.05
N MET A 4 2.83 -14.93 4.91
CA MET A 4 3.08 -15.10 6.32
C MET A 4 2.23 -14.12 7.12
N GLU A 5 1.70 -14.58 8.25
CA GLU A 5 0.96 -13.74 9.18
C GLU A 5 1.29 -14.14 10.63
N LEU A 6 1.41 -13.16 11.51
CA LEU A 6 1.61 -13.36 12.94
C LEU A 6 0.29 -13.15 13.69
N ILE A 7 -0.09 -14.11 14.53
CA ILE A 7 -1.31 -14.05 15.31
C ILE A 7 -0.98 -14.15 16.78
N GLU A 8 -1.55 -13.27 17.60
CA GLU A 8 -1.41 -13.33 19.04
C GLU A 8 -2.75 -13.66 19.69
N TYR A 9 -2.73 -14.64 20.59
CA TYR A 9 -3.89 -15.01 21.40
C TYR A 9 -3.61 -14.76 22.86
N LYS A 10 -4.55 -14.09 23.55
CA LYS A 10 -4.54 -13.99 25.01
C LYS A 10 -5.32 -15.16 25.58
N ILE A 11 -4.62 -16.08 26.25
CA ILE A 11 -5.24 -17.19 26.99
C ILE A 11 -4.81 -17.05 28.45
N ASN A 12 -5.78 -16.90 29.36
CA ASN A 12 -5.56 -16.74 30.80
C ASN A 12 -4.52 -15.65 31.12
N ASN A 13 -4.67 -14.47 30.51
CA ASN A 13 -3.74 -13.32 30.59
C ASN A 13 -2.31 -13.55 30.06
N LYS A 14 -2.00 -14.71 29.46
CA LYS A 14 -0.75 -14.95 28.76
C LYS A 14 -0.92 -14.78 27.26
N LEU A 15 -0.04 -13.98 26.66
CA LEU A 15 0.07 -13.86 25.21
C LEU A 15 0.78 -15.10 24.65
N ILE A 16 0.12 -15.77 23.71
CA ILE A 16 0.67 -16.86 22.94
C ILE A 16 0.66 -16.44 21.48
N SER A 17 1.85 -16.30 20.90
CA SER A 17 2.02 -15.89 19.51
C SER A 17 2.21 -17.13 18.62
N PHE A 18 1.57 -17.09 17.47
CA PHE A 18 1.60 -18.11 16.43
C PHE A 18 2.09 -17.46 15.14
N LEU A 19 2.90 -18.20 14.40
CA LEU A 19 3.35 -17.84 13.06
C LEU A 19 2.64 -18.73 12.06
N ILE A 20 1.94 -18.12 11.11
CA ILE A 20 1.21 -18.82 10.07
C ILE A 20 1.91 -18.58 8.76
N ILE A 21 2.23 -19.66 8.06
CA ILE A 21 2.95 -19.62 6.79
C ILE A 21 2.13 -20.38 5.74
N GLY A 22 1.73 -19.66 4.69
CA GLY A 22 1.17 -20.24 3.48
C GLY A 22 2.29 -20.58 2.50
N SER A 23 2.39 -21.86 2.13
CA SER A 23 3.30 -22.35 1.12
C SER A 23 2.53 -22.77 -0.12
N ARG A 24 3.03 -22.34 -1.28
CA ARG A 24 2.59 -22.82 -2.59
C ARG A 24 3.60 -23.80 -3.18
N ILE A 25 3.11 -24.74 -3.99
CA ILE A 25 3.96 -25.67 -4.74
C ILE A 25 3.96 -25.22 -6.19
N LEU A 26 5.10 -24.76 -6.71
CA LEU A 26 5.17 -24.09 -8.03
C LEU A 26 4.59 -24.89 -9.20
N LYS A 27 4.67 -26.23 -9.16
CA LYS A 27 4.16 -27.11 -10.22
C LYS A 27 2.71 -27.57 -10.03
N LYS A 28 2.07 -27.22 -8.90
CA LYS A 28 0.74 -27.76 -8.54
C LYS A 28 -0.18 -26.63 -8.12
N ALA A 29 -1.47 -26.79 -8.38
CA ALA A 29 -2.48 -25.79 -8.02
C ALA A 29 -2.82 -25.79 -6.51
N PHE A 30 -2.13 -26.56 -5.68
CA PHE A 30 -2.44 -26.71 -4.25
C PHE A 30 -1.30 -26.21 -3.35
N GLY A 31 -1.65 -25.88 -2.11
CA GLY A 31 -0.72 -25.41 -1.10
C GLY A 31 -0.96 -26.00 0.28
N PHE A 32 -0.17 -25.51 1.24
CA PHE A 32 -0.28 -25.87 2.64
C PHE A 32 -0.23 -24.61 3.49
N ILE A 33 -1.00 -24.62 4.59
CA ILE A 33 -0.79 -23.67 5.68
C ILE A 33 -0.17 -24.40 6.86
N TYR A 34 0.96 -23.86 7.31
CA TYR A 34 1.69 -24.29 8.48
C TYR A 34 1.40 -23.33 9.62
N ILE A 35 1.17 -23.89 10.82
CA ILE A 35 1.02 -23.11 12.04
C ILE A 35 2.12 -23.50 13.01
N TYR A 36 2.94 -22.51 13.35
CA TYR A 36 4.00 -22.63 14.33
C TYR A 36 3.63 -21.88 15.60
N ARG A 37 3.91 -22.47 16.75
CA ARG A 37 3.90 -21.76 18.02
C ARG A 37 5.26 -21.11 18.24
N ILE A 38 5.24 -19.84 18.61
CA ILE A 38 6.44 -19.09 18.97
C ILE A 38 6.74 -19.31 20.45
N HIS A 39 7.97 -19.71 20.75
CA HIS A 39 8.46 -19.96 22.11
C HIS A 39 9.69 -19.10 22.41
N SER A 40 10.03 -18.99 23.70
CA SER A 40 11.27 -18.35 24.17
C SER A 40 11.50 -16.95 23.55
N LYS A 41 10.45 -16.12 23.55
CA LYS A 41 10.48 -14.75 23.00
C LYS A 41 10.98 -14.69 21.54
N GLY A 42 10.55 -15.62 20.69
CA GLY A 42 10.90 -15.63 19.25
C GLY A 42 12.08 -16.52 18.86
N ARG A 43 12.79 -17.12 19.83
CA ARG A 43 14.01 -17.92 19.55
C ARG A 43 13.74 -19.36 19.08
N LYS A 44 12.55 -19.89 19.33
CA LYS A 44 12.19 -21.27 18.95
C LYS A 44 10.79 -21.32 18.35
N PHE A 45 10.64 -22.06 17.27
CA PHE A 45 9.38 -22.29 16.59
C PHE A 45 9.03 -23.77 16.67
N ARG A 46 7.83 -24.08 17.15
CA ARG A 46 7.33 -25.46 17.20
C ARG A 46 6.17 -25.60 16.22
N LEU A 47 6.32 -26.47 15.22
CA LEU A 47 5.21 -26.80 14.32
C LEU A 47 4.09 -27.48 15.12
N ILE A 48 2.87 -26.99 14.97
CA ILE A 48 1.69 -27.57 15.61
C ILE A 48 1.03 -28.55 14.65
N TYR A 49 0.67 -28.07 13.47
CA TYR A 49 0.12 -28.89 12.39
C TYR A 49 0.28 -28.20 11.04
N ARG A 50 0.08 -29.00 9.99
CA ARG A 50 0.01 -28.59 8.59
C ARG A 50 -1.40 -28.88 8.07
N SER A 51 -2.03 -27.89 7.44
CA SER A 51 -3.34 -28.05 6.79
C SER A 51 -3.22 -27.95 5.27
N PHE A 52 -3.77 -28.93 4.56
CA PHE A 52 -3.85 -28.94 3.10
C PHE A 52 -4.88 -27.93 2.58
N ILE A 53 -4.57 -27.27 1.46
CA ILE A 53 -5.46 -26.36 0.75
C ILE A 53 -5.41 -26.67 -0.74
N ARG A 54 -6.58 -26.80 -1.36
CA ARG A 54 -6.72 -27.14 -2.79
C ARG A 54 -6.16 -26.08 -3.75
N TYR A 55 -6.01 -24.86 -3.27
CA TYR A 55 -5.56 -23.67 -4.00
C TYR A 55 -4.23 -23.15 -3.44
N ASN A 56 -3.49 -22.38 -4.23
CA ASN A 56 -2.29 -21.71 -3.79
C ASN A 56 -2.63 -20.53 -2.84
N PRO A 57 -2.14 -20.54 -1.58
CA PRO A 57 -2.30 -19.41 -0.68
C PRO A 57 -1.34 -18.29 -1.11
N LEU A 58 -1.88 -17.19 -1.61
CA LEU A 58 -1.12 -16.04 -2.10
C LEU A 58 -0.97 -14.97 -1.03
N SER A 59 -2.02 -14.77 -0.24
CA SER A 59 -2.06 -13.80 0.86
C SER A 59 -2.80 -14.37 2.07
N LEU A 60 -2.46 -13.86 3.24
CA LEU A 60 -3.05 -14.23 4.52
C LEU A 60 -3.34 -12.97 5.32
N VAL A 61 -4.51 -12.94 5.96
CA VAL A 61 -4.82 -11.92 6.96
C VAL A 61 -5.55 -12.58 8.12
N ASN A 62 -5.26 -12.11 9.33
CA ASN A 62 -5.96 -12.54 10.54
C ASN A 62 -7.06 -11.56 10.97
N ILE A 63 -8.16 -12.08 11.49
CA ILE A 63 -9.20 -11.26 12.13
C ILE A 63 -9.96 -12.10 13.16
N ASN A 64 -9.99 -11.67 14.43
CA ASN A 64 -10.77 -12.30 15.50
C ASN A 64 -10.72 -13.84 15.50
N TYR A 65 -9.52 -14.43 15.58
CA TYR A 65 -9.28 -15.89 15.56
C TYR A 65 -9.55 -16.60 14.21
N ASN A 66 -10.07 -15.88 13.22
CA ASN A 66 -10.20 -16.34 11.85
C ASN A 66 -8.96 -15.99 11.04
N ILE A 67 -8.71 -16.81 10.02
CA ILE A 67 -7.70 -16.60 9.00
C ILE A 67 -8.44 -16.52 7.67
N ILE A 68 -8.17 -15.46 6.94
CA ILE A 68 -8.64 -15.27 5.59
C ILE A 68 -7.47 -15.58 4.66
N VAL A 69 -7.68 -16.52 3.75
CA VAL A 69 -6.68 -16.92 2.75
C VAL A 69 -7.11 -16.38 1.40
N GLY A 70 -6.29 -15.49 0.85
CA GLY A 70 -6.42 -15.04 -0.53
C GLY A 70 -5.72 -16.02 -1.45
N THR A 71 -6.42 -16.43 -2.50
CA THR A 71 -5.92 -17.33 -3.53
C THR A 71 -6.09 -16.66 -4.90
N GLU A 72 -6.00 -17.39 -5.99
CA GLU A 72 -6.23 -16.82 -7.32
C GLU A 72 -7.67 -16.32 -7.42
N SER A 73 -8.65 -17.22 -7.51
CA SER A 73 -10.06 -16.85 -7.71
C SER A 73 -10.95 -17.02 -6.48
N PHE A 74 -10.39 -17.29 -5.31
CA PHE A 74 -11.17 -17.54 -4.09
C PHE A 74 -10.62 -16.84 -2.85
N ILE A 75 -11.53 -16.43 -1.98
CA ILE A 75 -11.26 -16.07 -0.60
C ILE A 75 -11.76 -17.18 0.30
N LEU A 76 -10.87 -17.75 1.12
CA LEU A 76 -11.20 -18.85 2.02
C LEU A 76 -11.21 -18.35 3.47
N PHE A 77 -12.35 -18.44 4.12
CA PHE A 77 -12.48 -18.24 5.55
C PHE A 77 -12.17 -19.54 6.30
N LYS A 78 -11.19 -19.46 7.20
CA LYS A 78 -10.77 -20.57 8.04
C LYS A 78 -10.69 -20.13 9.49
N THR A 79 -10.90 -21.09 10.40
CA THR A 79 -10.70 -20.89 11.84
C THR A 79 -9.56 -21.77 12.33
N VAL A 80 -8.80 -21.26 13.31
CA VAL A 80 -7.72 -22.04 13.94
C VAL A 80 -8.31 -23.08 14.87
N GLY A 81 -8.26 -24.35 14.45
CA GLY A 81 -8.61 -25.49 15.30
C GLY A 81 -7.39 -26.06 16.03
N LYS A 82 -7.62 -27.02 16.95
CA LYS A 82 -6.53 -27.66 17.72
C LYS A 82 -5.61 -28.56 16.87
N LYS A 83 -6.17 -29.28 15.89
CA LYS A 83 -5.45 -30.26 15.06
C LYS A 83 -5.30 -29.86 13.59
N ARG A 84 -6.20 -28.99 13.10
CA ARG A 84 -6.26 -28.53 11.72
C ARG A 84 -7.01 -27.21 11.64
N LEU A 85 -6.84 -26.48 10.54
CA LEU A 85 -7.72 -25.37 10.18
C LEU A 85 -9.10 -25.91 9.80
N LEU A 86 -10.15 -25.29 10.33
CA LEU A 86 -11.54 -25.63 9.98
C LEU A 86 -12.01 -24.70 8.87
N ASN A 87 -12.59 -25.27 7.83
CA ASN A 87 -13.18 -24.51 6.72
C ASN A 87 -14.51 -23.92 7.18
N GLN A 88 -14.69 -22.61 7.01
CA GLN A 88 -15.93 -21.93 7.35
C GLN A 88 -16.73 -21.61 6.08
N LYS A 89 -16.15 -20.77 5.20
CA LYS A 89 -16.80 -20.34 3.96
C LYS A 89 -15.78 -20.11 2.86
N GLN A 90 -16.22 -20.28 1.62
CA GLN A 90 -15.44 -19.98 0.41
C GLN A 90 -16.25 -19.01 -0.43
N ILE A 91 -15.62 -17.92 -0.86
CA ILE A 91 -16.21 -16.92 -1.74
C ILE A 91 -15.41 -16.90 -3.03
N SER A 92 -16.09 -17.04 -4.17
CA SER A 92 -15.48 -16.95 -5.50
C SER A 92 -15.46 -15.50 -5.98
N ILE A 93 -14.35 -15.10 -6.58
CA ILE A 93 -14.20 -13.81 -7.26
C ILE A 93 -13.70 -14.11 -8.67
N HIS A 94 -14.56 -13.84 -9.64
CA HIS A 94 -14.28 -14.14 -11.04
C HIS A 94 -13.09 -13.32 -11.56
N ASN A 95 -12.18 -13.93 -12.33
CA ASN A 95 -10.98 -13.29 -12.88
C ASN A 95 -10.10 -12.54 -11.87
N ALA A 96 -10.12 -12.96 -10.60
CA ALA A 96 -9.26 -12.38 -9.59
C ALA A 96 -7.91 -13.09 -9.49
N TYR A 97 -6.93 -12.35 -8.96
CA TYR A 97 -5.67 -12.90 -8.45
C TYR A 97 -5.29 -12.16 -7.16
N ILE A 98 -5.65 -12.72 -6.00
CA ILE A 98 -5.59 -12.00 -4.71
C ILE A 98 -4.18 -12.05 -4.13
N SER A 99 -3.32 -11.15 -4.60
CA SER A 99 -1.90 -11.12 -4.24
C SER A 99 -1.66 -10.60 -2.82
N ILE A 100 -2.46 -9.64 -2.37
CA ILE A 100 -2.29 -8.98 -1.07
C ILE A 100 -3.64 -8.58 -0.49
N MET A 101 -3.75 -8.58 0.83
CA MET A 101 -4.98 -8.21 1.52
C MET A 101 -4.61 -7.42 2.78
N GLN A 102 -5.46 -6.48 3.17
CA GLN A 102 -5.31 -5.70 4.39
C GLN A 102 -6.67 -5.41 5.02
N ILE A 103 -6.69 -5.35 6.36
CA ILE A 103 -7.90 -5.05 7.12
C ILE A 103 -7.69 -3.77 7.95
N ALA A 104 -8.72 -2.92 7.98
CA ALA A 104 -8.84 -1.77 8.87
C ALA A 104 -10.22 -1.85 9.55
N GLY A 105 -10.30 -2.29 10.80
CA GLY A 105 -11.60 -2.52 11.46
C GLY A 105 -12.47 -3.49 10.64
N ASN A 106 -13.63 -3.01 10.15
CA ASN A 106 -14.53 -3.80 9.29
C ASN A 106 -14.31 -3.56 7.79
N ARG A 107 -13.31 -2.75 7.42
CA ARG A 107 -12.93 -2.54 6.03
C ARG A 107 -11.92 -3.58 5.61
N PHE A 108 -12.21 -4.23 4.49
CA PHE A 108 -11.36 -5.24 3.90
C PHE A 108 -10.93 -4.81 2.50
N ILE A 109 -9.62 -4.67 2.36
CA ILE A 109 -8.96 -4.18 1.15
C ILE A 109 -8.23 -5.35 0.53
N ILE A 110 -8.52 -5.59 -0.74
CA ILE A 110 -7.99 -6.68 -1.52
C ILE A 110 -7.20 -6.06 -2.66
N GLY A 111 -5.91 -6.39 -2.74
CA GLY A 111 -5.08 -6.14 -3.91
C GLY A 111 -5.19 -7.31 -4.87
N ASP A 112 -5.84 -7.08 -5.99
CA ASP A 112 -5.83 -7.96 -7.13
C ASP A 112 -4.64 -7.61 -8.03
N PHE A 113 -3.83 -8.60 -8.37
CA PHE A 113 -2.66 -8.42 -9.22
C PHE A 113 -3.02 -7.87 -10.61
N ASN A 114 -4.18 -8.23 -11.16
CA ASN A 114 -4.60 -7.80 -12.50
C ASN A 114 -5.60 -6.64 -12.47
N ASN A 115 -6.48 -6.61 -11.47
CA ASN A 115 -7.60 -5.66 -11.43
C ASN A 115 -7.39 -4.45 -10.50
N GLY A 116 -6.27 -4.39 -9.78
CA GLY A 116 -5.97 -3.32 -8.84
C GLY A 116 -6.66 -3.52 -7.48
N LEU A 117 -7.11 -2.43 -6.85
CA LEU A 117 -7.75 -2.51 -5.54
C LEU A 117 -9.24 -2.85 -5.64
N LEU A 118 -9.67 -3.74 -4.75
CA LEU A 118 -11.07 -3.99 -4.43
C LEU A 118 -11.30 -3.68 -2.96
N ILE A 119 -12.33 -2.88 -2.70
CA ILE A 119 -12.65 -2.41 -1.36
C ILE A 119 -14.02 -2.96 -0.97
N SER A 120 -14.05 -3.53 0.22
CA SER A 120 -15.21 -4.22 0.75
C SER A 120 -15.39 -3.96 2.24
N LYS A 121 -16.60 -4.19 2.73
CA LYS A 121 -16.90 -4.33 4.15
C LYS A 121 -16.99 -5.81 4.49
N ILE A 122 -16.27 -6.23 5.53
CA ILE A 122 -16.31 -7.60 6.01
C ILE A 122 -17.22 -7.69 7.24
N ILE A 123 -18.10 -8.69 7.25
CA ILE A 123 -18.94 -9.04 8.40
C ILE A 123 -18.48 -10.41 8.85
N ILE A 124 -17.62 -10.42 9.85
CA ILE A 124 -16.89 -11.64 10.23
C ILE A 124 -17.80 -12.68 10.86
N GLU A 125 -18.86 -12.29 11.59
CA GLU A 125 -19.78 -13.26 12.21
C GLU A 125 -20.54 -14.09 11.16
N LYS A 126 -20.78 -13.51 9.99
CA LYS A 126 -21.48 -14.16 8.86
C LYS A 126 -20.55 -14.69 7.78
N PHE A 127 -19.24 -14.45 7.92
CA PHE A 127 -18.25 -14.68 6.86
C PHE A 127 -18.68 -14.06 5.52
N GLU A 128 -19.19 -12.83 5.56
CA GLU A 128 -19.69 -12.11 4.38
C GLU A 128 -18.75 -10.97 3.99
N ILE A 129 -18.63 -10.76 2.67
CA ILE A 129 -17.83 -9.69 2.08
C ILE A 129 -18.74 -8.89 1.15
N ASN A 130 -18.89 -7.61 1.44
CA ASN A 130 -19.70 -6.69 0.66
C ASN A 130 -18.79 -5.73 -0.09
N PHE A 131 -18.54 -6.03 -1.37
CA PHE A 131 -17.75 -5.18 -2.26
C PHE A 131 -18.52 -3.92 -2.63
N PHE A 132 -17.84 -2.78 -2.63
CA PHE A 132 -18.51 -1.50 -2.94
C PHE A 132 -17.69 -0.55 -3.80
N ALA A 133 -16.35 -0.64 -3.75
CA ALA A 133 -15.50 0.22 -4.54
C ALA A 133 -14.29 -0.52 -5.12
N LYS A 134 -13.70 0.06 -6.17
CA LYS A 134 -12.50 -0.44 -6.83
C LYS A 134 -11.61 0.70 -7.32
N SER A 135 -10.33 0.40 -7.58
CA SER A 135 -9.46 1.29 -8.36
C SER A 135 -9.60 1.05 -9.86
N THR A 136 -9.26 2.05 -10.66
CA THR A 136 -9.12 1.94 -12.13
C THR A 136 -7.67 1.79 -12.56
N ILE A 137 -6.74 2.30 -11.74
CA ILE A 137 -5.29 2.25 -11.95
C ILE A 137 -4.60 1.53 -10.78
N GLY A 138 -3.29 1.29 -10.91
CA GLY A 138 -2.50 0.63 -9.87
C GLY A 138 -2.69 -0.88 -9.87
N LYS A 139 -2.35 -1.52 -11.00
CA LYS A 139 -2.28 -2.98 -11.14
C LYS A 139 -0.93 -3.49 -10.63
N TYR A 140 -0.75 -4.81 -10.55
CA TYR A 140 0.51 -5.44 -10.14
C TYR A 140 0.96 -5.02 -8.74
N ILE A 141 0.00 -4.95 -7.82
CA ILE A 141 0.19 -4.44 -6.46
C ILE A 141 1.14 -5.35 -5.68
N GLU A 142 2.20 -4.75 -5.15
CA GLU A 142 3.19 -5.39 -4.27
C GLU A 142 2.94 -5.04 -2.80
N ASN A 143 2.59 -3.78 -2.50
CA ASN A 143 2.31 -3.33 -1.14
C ASN A 143 0.98 -2.60 -1.05
N ILE A 144 0.27 -2.78 0.07
CA ILE A 144 -0.86 -1.96 0.49
C ILE A 144 -0.56 -1.42 1.89
N ILE A 145 -0.77 -0.12 2.08
CA ILE A 145 -0.65 0.55 3.37
C ILE A 145 -1.84 1.48 3.60
N LEU A 146 -2.43 1.36 4.78
CA LEU A 146 -3.44 2.27 5.27
C LEU A 146 -2.79 3.53 5.85
N LEU A 147 -3.10 4.69 5.27
CA LEU A 147 -2.66 5.99 5.81
C LEU A 147 -3.61 6.49 6.90
N ASP A 148 -4.90 6.35 6.63
CA ASP A 148 -5.99 6.49 7.59
C ASP A 148 -7.03 5.38 7.29
N TYR A 149 -8.23 5.49 7.84
CA TYR A 149 -9.28 4.49 7.59
C TYR A 149 -9.69 4.44 6.10
N ASP A 150 -9.81 5.60 5.43
CA ASP A 150 -10.36 5.74 4.07
C ASP A 150 -9.28 5.89 2.98
N THR A 151 -8.03 6.12 3.36
CA THR A 151 -6.94 6.50 2.48
C THR A 151 -5.94 5.36 2.39
N ILE A 152 -5.79 4.85 1.18
CA ILE A 152 -5.04 3.64 0.88
C ILE A 152 -3.88 4.01 -0.03
N CYS A 153 -2.69 3.69 0.41
CA CYS A 153 -1.47 3.76 -0.36
C CYS A 153 -1.16 2.38 -0.95
N ILE A 154 -0.73 2.35 -2.21
CA ILE A 154 -0.22 1.15 -2.86
C ILE A 154 1.12 1.42 -3.54
N SER A 155 1.89 0.34 -3.71
CA SER A 155 2.97 0.27 -4.68
C SER A 155 2.78 -0.87 -5.65
N ASP A 156 3.27 -0.71 -6.87
CA ASP A 156 3.24 -1.75 -7.90
C ASP A 156 4.65 -2.23 -8.33
N LEU A 157 4.67 -3.30 -9.12
CA LEU A 157 5.88 -3.87 -9.70
C LEU A 157 6.68 -2.88 -10.57
N ASN A 158 6.00 -1.87 -11.10
CA ASN A 158 6.55 -0.86 -12.01
C ASN A 158 7.12 0.36 -11.28
N GLY A 159 7.15 0.34 -9.95
CA GLY A 159 7.69 1.44 -9.14
C GLY A 159 6.76 2.64 -8.99
N ASN A 160 5.47 2.49 -9.33
CA ASN A 160 4.49 3.51 -9.02
C ASN A 160 4.13 3.48 -7.53
N PHE A 161 4.06 4.67 -6.95
CA PHE A 161 3.46 4.96 -5.66
C PHE A 161 2.14 5.70 -5.90
N ILE A 162 1.04 5.13 -5.42
CA ILE A 162 -0.29 5.67 -5.65
C ILE A 162 -1.05 5.76 -4.33
N VAL A 163 -1.72 6.89 -4.11
CA VAL A 163 -2.62 7.08 -2.96
C VAL A 163 -4.04 7.29 -3.48
N PHE A 164 -4.94 6.48 -2.97
CA PHE A 164 -6.37 6.58 -3.18
C PHE A 164 -7.08 7.01 -1.91
N ARG A 165 -8.27 7.60 -2.06
CA ARG A 165 -9.18 7.86 -0.97
C ARG A 165 -10.58 7.40 -1.32
N ILE A 166 -11.23 6.74 -0.36
CA ILE A 166 -12.64 6.40 -0.47
C ILE A 166 -13.45 7.68 -0.24
N PRO A 167 -14.34 8.08 -1.17
CA PRO A 167 -15.20 9.23 -0.97
C PRO A 167 -16.09 9.04 0.27
N LYS A 168 -16.26 10.10 1.08
CA LYS A 168 -17.07 10.05 2.32
C LYS A 168 -18.52 9.67 2.06
N GLU A 169 -19.05 10.11 0.93
CA GLU A 169 -20.39 9.77 0.42
C GLU A 169 -20.58 8.24 0.25
N LEU A 170 -19.49 7.50 0.07
CA LEU A 170 -19.51 6.04 -0.01
C LEU A 170 -19.22 5.38 1.33
N SER A 171 -18.24 5.90 2.05
CA SER A 171 -17.82 5.31 3.33
C SER A 171 -18.94 5.30 4.38
N ILE A 172 -19.58 6.46 4.59
CA ILE A 172 -20.52 6.67 5.69
C ILE A 172 -21.77 5.78 5.57
N PRO A 173 -22.46 5.69 4.42
CA PRO A 173 -23.63 4.81 4.30
C PRO A 173 -23.30 3.34 4.53
N ILE A 174 -22.14 2.88 4.05
CA ILE A 174 -21.70 1.49 4.14
C ILE A 174 -21.40 1.12 5.60
N GLU A 175 -20.79 2.03 6.35
CA GLU A 175 -20.61 1.88 7.80
C GLU A 175 -21.94 1.75 8.51
N LYS A 176 -22.91 2.62 8.17
CA LYS A 176 -24.29 2.57 8.69
C LYS A 176 -25.10 1.34 8.25
N GLY A 177 -24.52 0.45 7.44
CA GLY A 177 -25.14 -0.82 7.06
C GLY A 177 -25.89 -0.79 5.73
N TYR A 178 -25.69 0.23 4.90
CA TYR A 178 -26.17 0.20 3.53
C TYR A 178 -25.41 -0.88 2.73
N TYR A 179 -26.15 -1.87 2.24
CA TYR A 179 -25.62 -2.92 1.38
C TYR A 179 -25.87 -2.54 -0.07
N LEU A 180 -24.82 -2.45 -0.88
CA LEU A 180 -24.98 -2.57 -2.33
C LEU A 180 -25.39 -4.02 -2.59
N SER A 181 -26.66 -4.25 -2.89
CA SER A 181 -27.20 -5.57 -3.25
C SER A 181 -26.58 -6.04 -4.56
N LEU A 182 -25.41 -6.67 -4.46
CA LEU A 182 -24.83 -7.46 -5.54
C LEU A 182 -25.46 -8.85 -5.44
N SER A 183 -26.31 -9.19 -6.42
CA SER A 183 -26.90 -10.51 -6.57
C SER A 183 -25.85 -11.62 -6.40
N GLU A 184 -26.19 -12.62 -5.60
CA GLU A 184 -25.27 -13.49 -4.83
C GLU A 184 -24.22 -14.29 -5.61
N ASN A 185 -24.28 -14.36 -6.95
CA ASN A 185 -23.49 -15.35 -7.69
C ASN A 185 -22.51 -14.81 -8.74
N SER A 186 -22.33 -13.50 -8.83
CA SER A 186 -21.16 -12.94 -9.53
C SER A 186 -20.96 -11.49 -9.11
N ILE A 187 -19.78 -11.20 -8.55
CA ILE A 187 -19.35 -9.81 -8.36
C ILE A 187 -19.22 -9.22 -9.77
N LYS A 188 -20.25 -8.50 -10.22
CA LYS A 188 -20.16 -7.70 -11.43
C LYS A 188 -19.36 -6.46 -11.08
N PHE A 189 -18.07 -6.50 -11.34
CA PHE A 189 -17.11 -5.40 -11.11
C PHE A 189 -17.58 -4.05 -11.68
N GLU A 190 -18.44 -4.08 -12.70
CA GLU A 190 -19.08 -2.92 -13.32
C GLU A 190 -19.93 -2.07 -12.36
N LYS A 191 -20.51 -2.68 -11.33
CA LYS A 191 -21.36 -1.97 -10.35
C LYS A 191 -20.57 -1.33 -9.21
N LEU A 192 -19.26 -1.58 -9.12
CA LEU A 192 -18.41 -1.03 -8.07
C LEU A 192 -18.06 0.42 -8.37
N LYS A 193 -18.17 1.27 -7.35
CA LYS A 193 -17.83 2.68 -7.48
C LYS A 193 -16.31 2.85 -7.55
N ILE A 194 -15.87 3.93 -8.19
CA ILE A 194 -14.45 4.22 -8.36
C ILE A 194 -13.98 5.06 -7.17
N ILE A 195 -12.84 4.70 -6.60
CA ILE A 195 -12.19 5.51 -5.56
C ILE A 195 -11.43 6.69 -6.13
N ASP A 196 -11.29 7.74 -5.33
CA ASP A 196 -10.62 8.96 -5.76
C ASP A 196 -9.10 8.78 -5.78
N LEU A 197 -8.50 9.15 -6.90
CA LEU A 197 -7.05 9.23 -7.03
C LEU A 197 -6.53 10.52 -6.38
N ILE A 198 -5.77 10.41 -5.29
CA ILE A 198 -5.21 11.56 -4.57
C ILE A 198 -3.85 11.95 -5.12
N SER A 199 -2.90 11.03 -5.15
CA SER A 199 -1.54 11.29 -5.59
C SER A 199 -0.94 10.12 -6.34
N VAL A 200 -0.04 10.44 -7.27
CA VAL A 200 0.70 9.45 -8.07
C VAL A 200 2.10 9.97 -8.30
N HIS A 201 3.07 9.07 -8.15
CA HIS A 201 4.46 9.30 -8.52
C HIS A 201 5.10 7.97 -8.91
N ASN A 202 6.06 7.98 -9.83
CA ASN A 202 6.85 6.80 -10.15
C ASN A 202 8.27 7.05 -9.66
N ILE A 203 8.81 6.09 -8.89
CA ILE A 203 10.14 6.19 -8.30
C ILE A 203 11.23 5.76 -9.30
N GLY A 204 10.86 5.08 -10.39
CA GLY A 204 11.76 4.45 -11.35
C GLY A 204 12.18 3.03 -10.94
N GLU A 205 11.95 2.64 -9.69
CA GLU A 205 12.32 1.33 -9.15
C GLU A 205 11.17 0.66 -8.41
N ASN A 206 11.14 -0.67 -8.47
CA ASN A 206 10.14 -1.48 -7.77
C ASN A 206 10.27 -1.34 -6.25
N ILE A 207 9.21 -0.86 -5.60
CA ILE A 207 9.15 -0.69 -4.15
C ILE A 207 8.82 -2.02 -3.49
N LYS A 208 9.78 -2.54 -2.69
CA LYS A 208 9.64 -3.82 -1.99
C LYS A 208 8.97 -3.71 -0.65
N LYS A 209 9.17 -2.62 0.07
CA LYS A 209 8.49 -2.40 1.34
C LYS A 209 8.24 -0.92 1.53
N ILE A 210 7.07 -0.60 2.07
CA ILE A 210 6.79 0.73 2.60
C ILE A 210 6.47 0.56 4.10
N LEU A 211 6.85 1.54 4.90
CA LEU A 211 6.62 1.61 6.33
C LEU A 211 6.09 3.00 6.68
N LYS A 212 4.94 3.04 7.35
CA LYS A 212 4.40 4.25 7.95
C LYS A 212 4.95 4.37 9.37
N LEU A 213 5.77 5.39 9.63
CA LEU A 213 6.44 5.56 10.92
C LEU A 213 6.80 7.03 11.21
N CYS A 214 7.10 7.32 12.48
CA CYS A 214 7.80 8.52 12.89
C CYS A 214 9.25 8.13 13.22
N LEU A 215 10.24 8.78 12.58
CA LEU A 215 11.66 8.55 12.91
C LEU A 215 12.00 9.08 14.31
N LEU A 216 11.40 10.20 14.69
CA LEU A 216 11.50 10.80 16.03
C LEU A 216 10.09 11.05 16.60
N PRO A 217 9.87 10.91 17.92
CA PRO A 217 8.54 10.96 18.52
C PRO A 217 7.77 12.27 18.28
N TRP A 218 8.48 13.39 18.18
CA TRP A 218 7.91 14.74 17.99
C TRP A 218 7.84 15.17 16.52
N LYS A 219 8.25 14.32 15.58
CA LYS A 219 8.23 14.64 14.15
C LYS A 219 6.99 14.11 13.46
N ASN A 220 6.76 14.61 12.24
CA ASN A 220 5.66 14.19 11.40
C ASN A 220 5.80 12.72 11.01
N GLU A 221 4.66 12.03 10.89
CA GLU A 221 4.59 10.71 10.27
C GLU A 221 5.07 10.79 8.81
N ILE A 222 5.95 9.86 8.43
CA ILE A 222 6.45 9.72 7.06
C ILE A 222 6.17 8.32 6.53
N LEU A 223 6.25 8.17 5.21
CA LEU A 223 6.27 6.87 4.57
C LEU A 223 7.67 6.58 4.08
N LEU A 224 8.39 5.71 4.78
CA LEU A 224 9.71 5.23 4.37
C LEU A 224 9.53 4.06 3.41
N TYR A 225 10.27 4.05 2.32
CA TYR A 225 10.23 2.97 1.33
C TYR A 225 11.61 2.40 1.03
N LEU A 226 11.62 1.13 0.64
CA LEU A 226 12.80 0.36 0.24
C LEU A 226 12.56 -0.20 -1.15
N THR A 227 13.50 0.00 -2.07
CA THR A 227 13.41 -0.48 -3.45
C THR A 227 14.16 -1.80 -3.64
N ILE A 228 13.95 -2.45 -4.79
CA ILE A 228 14.60 -3.73 -5.12
C ILE A 228 16.12 -3.61 -5.30
N LEU A 229 16.62 -2.45 -5.76
CA LEU A 229 18.05 -2.19 -5.95
C LEU A 229 18.74 -1.68 -4.67
N GLY A 230 18.02 -1.64 -3.54
CA GLY A 230 18.55 -1.22 -2.24
C GLY A 230 18.44 0.29 -1.96
N GLY A 231 17.74 1.04 -2.81
CA GLY A 231 17.40 2.43 -2.56
C GLY A 231 16.48 2.59 -1.35
N ILE A 232 16.74 3.61 -0.55
CA ILE A 232 15.92 4.00 0.60
C ILE A 232 15.48 5.43 0.38
N GLY A 233 14.18 5.66 0.39
CA GLY A 233 13.63 7.00 0.32
C GLY A 233 12.45 7.18 1.24
N CYS A 234 11.87 8.38 1.23
CA CYS A 234 10.68 8.67 2.02
C CYS A 234 9.73 9.64 1.32
N PHE A 235 8.45 9.54 1.65
CA PHE A 235 7.45 10.55 1.34
C PHE A 235 7.17 11.38 2.58
N LEU A 236 7.39 12.69 2.45
CA LEU A 236 7.13 13.68 3.49
C LEU A 236 5.81 14.42 3.17
N PRO A 237 4.79 14.33 4.02
CA PRO A 237 3.57 15.12 3.83
C PRO A 237 3.84 16.61 4.11
N LEU A 238 3.38 17.46 3.19
CA LEU A 238 3.41 18.91 3.35
C LEU A 238 2.01 19.43 3.71
N SER A 239 1.91 20.23 4.76
CA SER A 239 0.63 20.80 5.24
C SER A 239 0.47 22.27 4.89
N ILE A 240 1.57 23.00 4.68
CA ILE A 240 1.55 24.45 4.51
C ILE A 240 1.34 24.79 3.03
N LYS A 241 0.21 25.41 2.70
CA LYS A 241 -0.13 25.81 1.31
C LYS A 241 0.94 26.68 0.65
N LYS A 242 1.58 27.59 1.40
CA LYS A 242 2.67 28.44 0.90
C LYS A 242 3.89 27.61 0.49
N GLU A 243 4.26 26.59 1.27
CA GLU A 243 5.35 25.66 0.94
C GLU A 243 5.04 24.87 -0.34
N ILE A 244 3.80 24.38 -0.47
CA ILE A 244 3.34 23.66 -1.66
C ILE A 244 3.39 24.54 -2.91
N MET A 245 2.90 25.79 -2.82
CA MET A 245 2.91 26.72 -3.95
C MET A 245 4.34 27.11 -4.34
N PHE A 246 5.21 27.32 -3.35
CA PHE A 246 6.63 27.57 -3.58
C PHE A 246 7.32 26.41 -4.31
N LEU A 247 7.14 25.17 -3.84
CA LEU A 247 7.72 23.98 -4.48
C LEU A 247 7.15 23.74 -5.88
N THR A 248 5.85 23.98 -6.08
CA THR A 248 5.24 23.93 -7.42
C THR A 248 5.94 24.88 -8.38
N ASN A 249 6.11 26.15 -7.99
CA ASN A 249 6.74 27.15 -8.85
C ASN A 249 8.22 26.84 -9.08
N LEU A 250 8.94 26.40 -8.05
CA LEU A 250 10.34 26.01 -8.16
C LEU A 250 10.48 24.85 -9.16
N ASN A 251 9.63 23.83 -9.06
CA ASN A 251 9.64 22.69 -9.97
C ASN A 251 9.42 23.14 -11.43
N LEU A 252 8.47 24.04 -11.67
CA LEU A 252 8.20 24.61 -13.00
C LEU A 252 9.42 25.34 -13.57
N PHE A 253 10.09 26.18 -12.79
CA PHE A 253 11.30 26.89 -13.25
C PHE A 253 12.47 25.92 -13.51
N LEU A 254 12.64 24.89 -12.68
CA LEU A 254 13.68 23.87 -12.90
C LEU A 254 13.43 23.07 -14.18
N HIS A 255 12.18 22.80 -14.53
CA HIS A 255 11.85 22.15 -15.79
C HIS A 255 12.17 23.04 -17.01
N GLN A 256 12.02 24.36 -16.92
CA GLN A 256 12.34 25.29 -18.01
C GLN A 256 13.84 25.32 -18.34
N GLU A 257 14.70 25.15 -17.34
CA GLU A 257 16.16 25.11 -17.50
C GLU A 257 16.68 23.73 -17.95
N SER A 258 15.78 22.78 -18.27
CA SER A 258 16.07 21.48 -18.87
C SER A 258 17.22 20.70 -18.23
N ILE A 259 17.12 20.42 -16.93
CA ILE A 259 18.22 19.89 -16.11
C ILE A 259 18.51 18.40 -16.38
N SER A 260 17.71 17.72 -17.21
CA SER A 260 17.91 16.31 -17.49
C SER A 260 19.17 16.07 -18.33
N LEU A 261 20.05 15.22 -17.84
CA LEU A 261 21.20 14.71 -18.61
C LEU A 261 20.75 13.75 -19.73
N VAL A 262 19.53 13.20 -19.63
CA VAL A 262 18.94 12.33 -20.64
C VAL A 262 17.79 13.10 -21.29
N SER A 263 17.77 13.17 -22.62
CA SER A 263 16.79 13.92 -23.44
C SER A 263 15.31 13.50 -23.27
N LEU A 264 15.01 12.61 -22.33
CA LEU A 264 13.65 12.39 -21.85
C LEU A 264 13.25 13.62 -21.03
N ASN A 265 12.33 14.42 -21.57
CA ASN A 265 11.71 15.52 -20.86
C ASN A 265 11.31 15.07 -19.45
N ASN A 266 11.78 15.78 -18.41
CA ASN A 266 11.45 15.53 -16.99
C ASN A 266 9.93 15.64 -16.66
N TYR A 267 9.09 15.95 -17.64
CA TYR A 267 7.64 15.75 -17.55
C TYR A 267 7.22 14.26 -17.61
N ILE A 268 8.15 13.36 -17.97
CA ILE A 268 7.98 11.90 -18.02
C ILE A 268 8.47 11.24 -16.71
N ASN A 269 8.48 11.97 -15.58
CA ASN A 269 8.84 11.39 -14.27
C ASN A 269 7.87 10.29 -13.81
N SER A 270 6.79 10.04 -14.56
CA SER A 270 5.81 9.01 -14.25
C SER A 270 5.31 8.33 -15.54
N PRO A 271 6.05 7.32 -16.06
CA PRO A 271 5.81 6.76 -17.39
C PRO A 271 4.47 6.04 -17.54
N TYR A 272 3.87 5.57 -16.45
CA TYR A 272 2.63 4.79 -16.47
C TYR A 272 1.37 5.63 -16.23
N TYR A 273 1.47 6.63 -15.36
CA TYR A 273 0.34 7.43 -14.89
C TYR A 273 0.82 8.86 -14.68
N PRO A 274 0.04 9.90 -15.00
CA PRO A 274 0.48 11.27 -14.81
C PRO A 274 0.71 11.60 -13.34
N MET A 275 1.84 12.23 -13.04
CA MET A 275 2.21 12.67 -11.71
C MET A 275 1.14 13.59 -11.13
N LYS A 276 0.76 13.36 -9.88
CA LYS A 276 -0.32 14.10 -9.22
C LYS A 276 0.05 14.35 -7.76
N ARG A 277 -0.01 15.63 -7.35
CA ARG A 277 0.16 16.09 -5.95
C ARG A 277 1.40 15.52 -5.24
N MET A 278 2.49 15.40 -5.97
CA MET A 278 3.81 14.98 -5.47
C MET A 278 4.85 15.94 -6.01
N PHE A 279 6.00 16.01 -5.35
CA PHE A 279 7.17 16.76 -5.80
C PHE A 279 8.37 15.85 -5.69
N ASP A 280 9.23 15.89 -6.71
CA ASP A 280 10.51 15.22 -6.67
C ASP A 280 11.53 16.14 -5.99
N ALA A 281 11.88 15.80 -4.75
CA ALA A 281 12.82 16.58 -3.95
C ALA A 281 14.25 16.47 -4.49
N GLU A 282 14.63 15.31 -5.05
CA GLU A 282 15.96 15.11 -5.65
C GLU A 282 16.10 15.98 -6.90
N PHE A 283 15.05 16.05 -7.71
CA PHE A 283 15.00 17.00 -8.82
C PHE A 283 15.07 18.46 -8.34
N CYS A 284 14.40 18.81 -7.25
CA CYS A 284 14.49 20.17 -6.67
C CYS A 284 15.92 20.52 -6.21
N GLU A 285 16.67 19.55 -5.69
CA GLU A 285 18.05 19.74 -5.26
C GLU A 285 19.03 19.96 -6.41
N SER A 286 18.67 19.57 -7.63
CA SER A 286 19.49 19.80 -8.82
C SER A 286 19.84 21.29 -9.04
N ILE A 287 19.06 22.21 -8.46
CA ILE A 287 19.35 23.66 -8.45
C ILE A 287 20.76 23.98 -7.96
N LYS A 288 21.33 23.16 -7.07
CA LYS A 288 22.69 23.34 -6.54
C LYS A 288 23.76 23.19 -7.63
N PHE A 289 23.50 22.37 -8.64
CA PHE A 289 24.43 22.08 -9.74
C PHE A 289 24.26 22.99 -10.95
N LEU A 290 23.22 23.84 -10.99
CA LEU A 290 22.99 24.74 -12.11
C LEU A 290 24.05 25.85 -12.23
N PRO A 291 24.30 26.35 -13.47
CA PRO A 291 25.15 27.51 -13.68
C PRO A 291 24.56 28.75 -13.00
N ASN A 292 25.42 29.72 -12.67
CA ASN A 292 25.00 30.92 -11.94
C ASN A 292 23.94 31.74 -12.70
N SER A 293 23.98 31.76 -14.03
CA SER A 293 22.96 32.42 -14.87
C SER A 293 21.56 31.86 -14.62
N ALA A 294 21.41 30.53 -14.65
CA ALA A 294 20.15 29.84 -14.39
C ALA A 294 19.69 29.98 -12.92
N LYS A 295 20.63 29.98 -11.97
CA LYS A 295 20.27 30.25 -10.57
C LYS A 295 19.70 31.66 -10.40
N ILE A 296 20.25 32.66 -11.10
CA ILE A 296 19.77 34.03 -11.08
C ILE A 296 18.40 34.16 -11.76
N SER A 297 18.14 33.46 -12.88
CA SER A 297 16.83 33.46 -13.54
C SER A 297 15.75 32.90 -12.62
N ILE A 298 16.00 31.74 -12.01
CA ILE A 298 15.08 31.08 -11.06
C ILE A 298 14.82 31.97 -9.84
N SER A 299 15.88 32.57 -9.27
CA SER A 299 15.77 33.47 -8.11
C SER A 299 14.91 34.69 -8.40
N LYS A 300 15.06 35.30 -9.59
CA LYS A 300 14.22 36.41 -10.05
C LYS A 300 12.77 35.97 -10.26
N GLY A 301 12.55 34.81 -10.88
CA GLY A 301 11.22 34.25 -11.12
C GLY A 301 10.45 33.95 -9.84
N LEU A 302 11.12 33.38 -8.84
CA LEU A 302 10.54 33.07 -7.53
C LEU A 302 10.50 34.28 -6.59
N LYS A 303 11.22 35.37 -6.89
CA LYS A 303 11.44 36.52 -6.00
C LYS A 303 12.04 36.13 -4.64
N VAL A 304 12.88 35.11 -4.63
CA VAL A 304 13.50 34.53 -3.42
C VAL A 304 14.99 34.31 -3.69
N LYS A 305 15.85 34.64 -2.72
CA LYS A 305 17.31 34.47 -2.85
C LYS A 305 17.69 32.98 -2.96
N ILE A 306 18.71 32.67 -3.74
CA ILE A 306 19.18 31.28 -3.96
C ILE A 306 19.57 30.61 -2.63
N GLU A 307 20.22 31.35 -1.74
CA GLU A 307 20.61 30.88 -0.40
C GLU A 307 19.39 30.47 0.45
N THR A 308 18.29 31.21 0.34
CA THR A 308 17.06 30.88 1.09
C THR A 308 16.38 29.64 0.51
N ILE A 309 16.45 29.45 -0.81
CA ILE A 309 15.93 28.24 -1.49
C ILE A 309 16.71 27.01 -1.02
N THR A 310 18.05 27.07 -1.09
CA THR A 310 18.92 25.95 -0.70
C THR A 310 18.79 25.60 0.78
N LYS A 311 18.79 26.61 1.66
CA LYS A 311 18.52 26.41 3.10
C LYS A 311 17.15 25.77 3.35
N TYR A 312 16.13 26.16 2.60
CA TYR A 312 14.80 25.55 2.71
C TYR A 312 14.82 24.07 2.29
N LEU A 313 15.45 23.73 1.16
CA LEU A 313 15.57 22.33 0.73
C LEU A 313 16.34 21.48 1.75
N ASP A 314 17.43 22.00 2.31
CA ASP A 314 18.17 21.32 3.37
C ASP A 314 17.33 21.15 4.65
N SER A 315 16.46 22.13 4.96
CA SER A 315 15.53 22.02 6.09
C SER A 315 14.49 20.90 5.89
N LEU A 316 14.11 20.56 4.66
CA LEU A 316 13.20 19.44 4.40
C LEU A 316 13.84 18.10 4.77
N LYS A 317 15.15 17.93 4.55
CA LYS A 317 15.88 16.73 5.01
C LYS A 317 15.88 16.62 6.53
N LEU A 318 16.09 17.74 7.22
CA LEU A 318 16.04 17.79 8.68
C LEU A 318 14.62 17.54 9.23
N LYS A 319 13.55 17.83 8.47
CA LYS A 319 12.19 17.44 8.86
C LYS A 319 12.00 15.91 8.86
N VAL A 320 12.82 15.17 8.12
CA VAL A 320 12.81 13.71 8.06
C VAL A 320 13.76 13.12 9.12
N LEU A 321 15.05 13.52 9.10
CA LEU A 321 16.14 13.01 9.94
C LEU A 321 16.10 13.54 11.37
#